data_AF-A0A7W0YCB3-F1
#
_entry.id   AF-A0A7W0YCB3-F1
#
_cell.length_a   1.000
_cell.length_b   1.000
_cell.length_c   1.000
_cell.angle_alpha   90.00
_cell.angle_beta   90.00
_cell.angle_gamma   90.00
#
_symmetry.space_group_name_H-M   'P 1'
#
loop_
_entity.id
_entity.type
_entity.pdbx_description
1 polymer ?
#
loop_
_entity_poly.entity_id
_entity_poly.type
_entity_poly.pdbx_seq_one_letter_code
_entity_poly.pdbx_strand_id
1 'polypeptide(L)' 'SNQNVEAYNALLQGNFHYNRRTADDVRKAISYYEQALQLDPRYALAYAKLSYSAESLDTRFGVLRRKKKQS' A
#
# COMPACT_ATOMS: atom_id res chain seq x y z
N SER A 1 23.77 4.82 6.90
CA SER A 1 22.69 4.91 5.89
C SER A 1 21.37 4.79 6.61
N ASN A 2 20.49 5.79 6.48
CA ASN A 2 19.23 5.82 7.23
C ASN A 2 18.07 5.16 6.46
N GLN A 3 18.22 4.97 5.14
CA GLN A 3 17.17 4.56 4.20
C GLN A 3 16.40 3.29 4.62
N ASN A 4 17.06 2.34 5.28
CA ASN A 4 16.41 1.14 5.79
C ASN A 4 15.43 1.45 6.95
N VAL A 5 15.79 2.41 7.81
CA VAL A 5 14.92 2.89 8.91
C VAL A 5 13.75 3.69 8.35
N GLU A 6 13.96 4.57 7.36
CA GLU A 6 12.84 5.30 6.76
C GLU A 6 11.92 4.39 5.96
N ALA A 7 12.44 3.39 5.25
CA ALA A 7 11.64 2.39 4.56
C ALA A 7 10.81 1.56 5.56
N TYR A 8 11.39 1.20 6.70
CA TYR A 8 10.67 0.51 7.77
C TYR A 8 9.58 1.38 8.40
N ASN A 9 9.85 2.67 8.65
CA ASN A 9 8.86 3.60 9.15
C ASN A 9 7.69 3.77 8.17
N ALA A 10 7.97 3.88 6.88
CA ALA A 10 6.94 3.93 5.84
C ALA A 10 6.10 2.63 5.84
N LEU A 11 6.73 1.45 5.94
CA LEU A 11 6.03 0.18 6.09
C LEU A 11 5.08 0.16 7.32
N LEU A 12 5.54 0.69 8.47
CA LEU A 12 4.73 0.75 9.69
C LEU A 12 3.52 1.68 9.53
N GLN A 13 3.68 2.85 8.90
CA GLN A 13 2.56 3.75 8.58
C GLN A 13 1.57 3.07 7.63
N GLY A 14 2.06 2.35 6.63
CA GLY A 14 1.21 1.55 5.74
C GLY A 14 0.39 0.51 6.50
N ASN A 15 1.03 -0.24 7.41
CA ASN A 15 0.35 -1.24 8.24
C ASN A 15 -0.71 -0.61 9.16
N PHE A 16 -0.42 0.55 9.74
CA PHE A 16 -1.36 1.29 10.58
C PHE A 16 -2.64 1.64 9.81
N HIS A 17 -2.50 2.19 8.61
CA HIS A 17 -3.66 2.50 7.77
C HIS A 17 -4.39 1.24 7.29
N TYR A 18 -3.68 0.22 6.82
CA TYR A 18 -4.30 -1.02 6.35
C TYR A 18 -5.22 -1.66 7.41
N ASN A 19 -4.80 -1.63 8.68
CA ASN A 19 -5.57 -2.20 9.80
C ASN A 19 -6.89 -1.48 10.09
N ARG A 20 -7.06 -0.24 9.61
CA ARG A 20 -8.33 0.52 9.76
C ARG A 20 -9.42 0.07 8.79
N ARG A 21 -9.07 -0.76 7.79
CA ARG A 21 -10.02 -1.52 6.97
C ARG A 21 -11.09 -0.69 6.24
N THR A 22 -10.81 0.57 5.89
CA THR A 22 -11.62 1.39 4.98
C THR A 22 -10.95 1.50 3.61
N ALA A 23 -11.71 1.78 2.54
CA ALA A 23 -11.14 1.94 1.20
C ALA A 23 -10.10 3.07 1.14
N ASP A 24 -10.38 4.18 1.82
CA ASP A 24 -9.50 5.35 1.87
C ASP A 24 -8.22 5.07 2.65
N ASP A 25 -8.32 4.36 3.77
CA ASP A 25 -7.13 3.95 4.51
C ASP A 25 -6.31 2.90 3.75
N VAL A 26 -6.93 1.98 3.00
CA VAL A 26 -6.19 1.05 2.14
C VAL A 26 -5.44 1.80 1.02
N ARG A 27 -6.02 2.86 0.45
CA ARG A 27 -5.28 3.72 -0.52
C ARG A 27 -4.09 4.42 0.13
N LYS A 28 -4.24 4.93 1.36
CA LYS A 28 -3.12 5.52 2.11
C LYS A 28 -2.04 4.48 2.41
N ALA A 29 -2.44 3.26 2.76
CA ALA A 29 -1.51 2.16 3.00
C ALA A 29 -0.66 1.86 1.75
N ILE A 30 -1.29 1.79 0.58
CA ILE A 30 -0.61 1.63 -0.72
C ILE A 30 0.46 2.70 -0.91
N SER A 31 0.13 3.99 -0.73
CA SER A 31 1.10 5.09 -0.90
C SER A 31 2.30 4.99 0.04
N TYR A 32 2.10 4.54 1.29
CA TYR A 32 3.20 4.31 2.22
C TYR A 32 4.07 3.12 1.84
N TYR A 33 3.49 2.04 1.30
CA TYR A 33 4.27 0.90 0.80
C TYR A 33 5.07 1.28 -0.45
N GLU A 34 4.51 2.10 -1.35
CA GLU A 34 5.25 2.67 -2.49
C GLU A 34 6.42 3.54 -2.02
N GLN A 35 6.22 4.38 -0.99
CA GLN A 35 7.30 5.16 -0.39
C GLN A 35 8.40 4.27 0.21
N ALA A 36 8.02 3.17 0.89
CA ALA A 36 8.99 2.20 1.40
C ALA A 36 9.84 1.59 0.27
N LEU A 37 9.25 1.33 -0.90
CA LEU A 37 9.93 0.81 -2.08
C LEU A 37 10.77 1.86 -2.82
N GLN A 38 10.41 3.14 -2.75
CA GLN A 38 11.26 4.22 -3.26
C GLN A 38 12.54 4.36 -2.43
N LEU A 39 12.44 4.13 -1.12
CA LEU A 39 13.57 4.19 -0.18
C LEU A 39 14.42 2.93 -0.21
N ASP A 40 13.80 1.75 -0.28
CA ASP A 40 14.45 0.45 -0.46
C ASP A 40 13.72 -0.38 -1.53
N PRO A 41 14.20 -0.31 -2.80
CA PRO A 41 13.60 -1.05 -3.91
C PRO A 41 13.66 -2.57 -3.78
N ARG A 42 14.43 -3.11 -2.81
CA ARG A 42 14.57 -4.55 -2.55
C ARG A 42 13.75 -4.99 -1.34
N TYR A 43 12.92 -4.12 -0.77
CA TYR A 43 12.19 -4.42 0.45
C TYR A 43 11.02 -5.38 0.20
N ALA A 44 11.30 -6.69 0.25
CA ALA A 44 10.36 -7.75 -0.06
C ALA A 44 9.03 -7.65 0.73
N LEU A 45 9.08 -7.24 1.99
CA LEU A 45 7.87 -7.10 2.81
C LEU A 45 6.96 -5.96 2.33
N ALA A 46 7.51 -4.85 1.83
CA ALA A 46 6.73 -3.75 1.28
C ALA A 46 6.02 -4.17 -0.02
N TYR A 47 6.68 -4.94 -0.89
CA TYR A 47 6.02 -5.54 -2.07
C TYR A 47 4.84 -6.43 -1.70
N ALA A 48 5.03 -7.34 -0.74
CA ALA A 48 3.96 -8.23 -0.30
C ALA A 48 2.74 -7.43 0.20
N LYS A 49 2.98 -6.43 1.06
CA LYS A 49 1.93 -5.57 1.61
C LYS A 49 1.23 -4.73 0.54
N LEU A 50 1.97 -4.22 -0.44
CA LEU A 50 1.41 -3.51 -1.58
C LEU A 50 0.44 -4.41 -2.38
N SER A 51 0.86 -5.63 -2.71
CA SER A 51 0.01 -6.61 -3.43
C SER A 51 -1.27 -6.93 -2.67
N TYR A 52 -1.20 -7.23 -1.37
CA TYR A 52 -2.39 -7.50 -0.55
C TYR A 52 -3.32 -6.28 -0.46
N SER A 53 -2.76 -5.08 -0.41
CA SER A 53 -3.56 -3.86 -0.32
C SER A 53 -4.28 -3.55 -1.63
N ALA A 54 -3.62 -3.76 -2.76
CA ALA A 54 -4.23 -3.63 -4.09
C ALA A 54 -5.36 -4.65 -4.29
N GLU A 55 -5.14 -5.91 -3.91
CA GLU A 55 -6.16 -6.96 -3.95
C GLU A 55 -7.37 -6.61 -3.08
N SER A 56 -7.14 -6.16 -1.84
CA SER A 56 -8.20 -5.72 -0.92
C SER A 56 -9.02 -4.57 -1.52
N LEU A 57 -8.38 -3.63 -2.21
CA LEU A 57 -9.07 -2.51 -2.86
C LEU A 57 -9.95 -2.94 -4.05
N ASP A 58 -9.49 -3.92 -4.83
CA ASP A 58 -10.26 -4.51 -5.93
C ASP A 58 -11.45 -5.33 -5.41
N THR A 59 -11.18 -6.30 -4.54
CA THR A 59 -12.12 -7.35 -4.16
C THR A 59 -13.10 -6.90 -3.07
N ARG A 60 -12.59 -6.25 -2.02
CA ARG A 60 -13.38 -5.88 -0.84
C ARG A 60 -14.09 -4.54 -0.99
N PHE A 61 -13.53 -3.63 -1.78
CA PHE A 61 -14.08 -2.28 -1.98
C PHE A 61 -14.55 -2.00 -3.41
N GLY A 62 -14.33 -2.91 -4.37
CA GLY A 62 -14.88 -2.81 -5.73
C GLY A 62 -14.39 -1.61 -6.53
N VAL A 63 -13.27 -0.98 -6.14
CA VAL A 63 -12.85 0.33 -6.66
C VAL A 63 -12.16 0.21 -8.02
N LEU A 64 -11.46 -0.89 -8.28
CA LEU A 64 -10.76 -1.11 -9.55
C LEU A 64 -11.71 -1.49 -10.70
N ARG A 65 -12.95 -1.93 -10.40
CA ARG A 65 -13.97 -2.26 -11.42
C ARG A 65 -14.75 -1.07 -11.97
N ARG A 66 -14.56 0.15 -11.46
CA ARG A 66 -15.30 1.36 -11.91
C ARG A 66 -14.56 2.27 -12.91
N LYS A 67 -13.26 2.07 -13.17
CA LYS A 67 -12.52 2.90 -14.15
C LYS A 67 -12.56 2.42 -15.61
N LYS A 68 -13.16 1.26 -15.93
CA LYS A 68 -13.24 0.73 -17.31
C LYS A 68 -14.61 0.83 -18.00
N LYS A 69 -15.61 1.52 -17.41
CA LYS A 69 -16.96 1.64 -18.00
C LYS A 69 -17.36 3.06 -18.43
N GLN A 70 -16.43 4.01 -18.41
CA GLN A 70 -16.64 5.37 -18.91
C GLN A 70 -15.37 5.82 -19.65
N SER A 71 -15.17 5.26 -20.84
CA SER A 71 -14.31 5.80 -21.90
C SER A 71 -14.80 5.26 -23.21
#